data_AF-A0A7Y9LRJ0-F1
#
_entry.id   AF-A0A7Y9LRJ0-F1
#
_cell.length_a   1.000
_cell.length_b   1.000
_cell.length_c   1.000
_cell.angle_alpha   90.00
_cell.angle_beta   90.00
_cell.angle_gamma   90.00
#
_symmetry.space_group_name_H-M   'P 1'
#
loop_
_entity.id
_entity.type
_entity.pdbx_description
1 polymer ?
#
loop_
_entity_poly.entity_id
_entity_poly.type
_entity_poly.pdbx_seq_one_letter_code
_entity_poly.pdbx_strand_id
1 'polypeptide(L)'
;MPWWSWIVIWVALVALSLLYVVLLGIKLWRHFVALGREFTAASERISFSEPIAAAELVLSNADSAATGNSSREPGWAVHADPAEVRSEYAQGKQDRRAARRDRRIERRTARGQAQSLSDLRHAGRDLTR
;
A
#
# COMPACT_ATOMS: atom_id res chain seq x y z
N MET A 1 2.52 -17.21 -52.94
CA MET A 1 2.07 -17.22 -51.53
C MET A 1 3.29 -17.55 -50.67
N PRO A 2 3.96 -16.56 -50.09
CA PRO A 2 5.26 -16.77 -49.44
C PRO A 2 5.05 -17.47 -48.09
N TRP A 3 5.40 -18.76 -48.04
CA TRP A 3 5.36 -19.62 -46.85
C TRP A 3 6.03 -18.98 -45.61
N TRP A 4 7.00 -18.10 -45.83
CA TRP A 4 7.64 -17.28 -44.80
C TRP A 4 6.70 -16.43 -43.95
N SER A 5 5.60 -15.91 -44.51
CA SER A 5 4.63 -15.09 -43.77
C SER A 5 4.03 -15.84 -42.58
N TRP A 6 3.82 -17.15 -42.72
CA TRP A 6 3.29 -18.01 -41.68
C TRP A 6 4.20 -18.06 -40.45
N ILE A 7 5.51 -18.21 -40.65
CA ILE A 7 6.49 -18.26 -39.56
C ILE A 7 6.51 -16.94 -38.80
N VAL A 8 6.48 -15.81 -39.51
CA VAL A 8 6.46 -14.48 -38.90
C VAL A 8 5.22 -14.29 -38.02
N ILE A 9 4.06 -14.77 -38.47
CA ILE A 9 2.81 -14.73 -37.68
C ILE A 9 2.96 -15.50 -36.37
N TRP A 10 3.51 -16.71 -36.41
CA TRP A 10 3.72 -17.50 -35.19
C TRP A 10 4.71 -16.85 -34.24
N VAL A 11 5.81 -16.32 -34.75
CA VAL A 11 6.81 -15.62 -33.93
C VAL A 11 6.18 -14.39 -33.27
N ALA A 12 5.39 -13.61 -34.01
CA ALA A 12 4.69 -12.45 -33.46
C ALA A 12 3.68 -12.86 -32.36
N LEU A 13 2.92 -13.93 -32.58
CA LEU A 13 1.97 -14.47 -31.59
C LEU A 13 2.68 -14.93 -30.31
N VAL A 14 3.78 -15.68 -30.44
CA VAL A 14 4.56 -16.15 -29.29
C VAL A 14 5.21 -14.98 -28.56
N ALA A 15 5.79 -14.02 -29.28
CA ALA A 15 6.39 -12.84 -28.67
C ALA A 15 5.36 -12.00 -27.92
N LEU A 16 4.17 -11.81 -28.48
CA LEU A 16 3.09 -11.07 -27.84
C LEU A 16 2.57 -11.79 -26.59
N SER A 17 2.40 -13.12 -26.67
CA SER A 17 2.02 -13.95 -25.53
C SER A 17 3.06 -13.88 -24.40
N LEU A 18 4.34 -14.02 -24.74
CA LEU A 18 5.42 -13.96 -23.77
C LEU A 18 5.52 -12.57 -23.13
N LEU A 19 5.37 -11.51 -23.92
CA LEU A 19 5.28 -10.14 -23.41
C LEU A 19 4.12 -9.99 -22.41
N TYR A 20 2.94 -10.50 -22.77
CA TYR A 20 1.76 -10.46 -21.90
C TYR A 20 1.99 -11.20 -20.59
N VAL A 21 2.55 -12.42 -20.64
CA VAL A 21 2.87 -13.23 -19.45
C VAL A 21 3.91 -12.53 -18.58
N VAL A 22 4.95 -11.92 -19.15
CA VAL A 22 5.95 -11.16 -18.40
C VAL A 22 5.33 -9.96 -17.70
N LEU A 23 4.51 -9.17 -18.40
CA LEU A 23 3.80 -8.04 -17.81
C LEU A 23 2.86 -8.48 -16.68
N LEU A 24 2.11 -9.57 -16.88
CA LEU A 24 1.26 -10.16 -15.85
C LEU A 24 2.07 -10.65 -14.66
N GLY A 25 3.20 -11.33 -14.91
CA GLY A 25 4.10 -11.82 -13.89
C GLY A 25 4.62 -10.69 -13.00
N ILE A 26 5.11 -9.60 -13.61
CA ILE A 26 5.58 -8.41 -12.87
C ILE A 26 4.44 -7.77 -12.08
N LYS A 27 3.25 -7.65 -12.69
CA LYS A 27 2.07 -7.07 -12.03
C LYS A 27 1.64 -7.91 -10.83
N LEU A 28 1.49 -9.23 -11.01
CA LEU A 28 1.14 -10.17 -9.95
C LEU A 28 2.20 -10.16 -8.86
N TRP A 29 3.48 -10.25 -9.21
CA TRP A 29 4.57 -10.23 -8.24
C TRP A 29 4.51 -9.01 -7.33
N ARG A 30 4.27 -7.81 -7.89
CA ARG A 30 4.06 -6.60 -7.08
C ARG A 30 2.88 -6.71 -6.12
N HIS A 31 1.78 -7.31 -6.56
CA HIS A 31 0.61 -7.53 -5.70
C HIS A 31 0.87 -8.60 -4.63
N PHE A 32 1.50 -9.71 -4.98
CA PHE A 32 1.88 -10.78 -4.04
C PHE A 32 2.89 -10.30 -3.00
N VAL A 33 3.88 -9.47 -3.36
CA VAL A 33 4.80 -8.88 -2.39
C VAL A 33 4.07 -7.91 -1.45
N ALA A 34 3.08 -7.16 -1.95
CA ALA A 34 2.26 -6.30 -1.10
C ALA A 34 1.42 -7.13 -0.11
N LEU A 35 0.72 -8.16 -0.61
CA LEU A 35 -0.08 -9.08 0.22
C LEU A 35 0.78 -9.89 1.18
N GLY A 36 1.97 -10.32 0.77
CA GLY A 36 2.90 -11.10 1.59
C GLY A 36 3.36 -10.32 2.82
N ARG A 37 3.63 -9.01 2.68
CA ARG A 37 3.95 -8.15 3.82
C ARG A 37 2.79 -8.02 4.81
N GLU A 38 1.55 -7.97 4.31
CA GLU A 38 0.35 -7.93 5.13
C GLU A 38 0.11 -9.29 5.81
N PHE A 39 0.36 -10.40 5.11
CA PHE A 39 0.28 -11.75 5.66
C PHE A 39 1.35 -12.05 6.71
N THR A 40 2.59 -11.57 6.56
CA THR A 40 3.62 -11.71 7.59
C THR A 40 3.22 -10.94 8.85
N ALA A 41 2.74 -9.70 8.70
CA ALA A 41 2.25 -8.90 9.83
C ALA A 41 1.00 -9.51 10.51
N ALA A 42 0.13 -10.17 9.75
CA ALA A 42 -1.03 -10.88 10.29
C ALA A 42 -0.65 -12.23 10.91
N SER A 43 0.32 -12.94 10.33
CA SER A 43 0.88 -14.19 10.86
C SER A 43 1.51 -13.97 12.22
N GLU A 44 2.22 -12.85 12.40
CA GLU A 44 2.81 -12.50 13.70
C GLU A 44 1.73 -12.36 14.78
N ARG A 45 0.55 -11.79 14.44
CA ARG A 45 -0.60 -11.69 15.37
C ARG A 45 -1.26 -13.05 15.66
N ILE A 46 -1.24 -13.97 14.69
CA ILE A 46 -1.74 -15.34 14.87
C ILE A 46 -0.77 -16.16 15.74
N SER A 47 0.54 -15.94 15.62
CA SER A 47 1.56 -16.54 16.50
C SER A 47 1.49 -16.06 17.95
N PHE A 48 0.91 -14.88 18.20
CA PHE A 48 0.60 -14.40 19.56
C PHE A 48 -0.68 -14.97 20.16
N SER A 49 -1.35 -15.89 19.47
CA SER A 49 -2.53 -16.59 19.98
C SER A 49 -2.18 -17.99 20.52
N GLU A 50 -1.16 -18.07 21.39
CA GLU A 50 -1.22 -18.98 22.55
C GLU A 50 -1.12 -18.14 23.84
N PRO A 51 -1.89 -18.50 24.88
CA PRO A 51 -2.50 -17.49 25.74
C PRO A 51 -1.78 -17.37 27.11
N ILE A 52 -1.97 -16.20 27.75
CA ILE A 52 -1.94 -15.92 29.20
C ILE A 52 -0.83 -14.98 29.74
N ALA A 53 0.30 -14.70 29.07
CA ALA A 53 1.36 -13.88 29.70
C ALA A 53 1.64 -12.47 29.11
N ALA A 54 0.90 -12.02 28.09
CA ALA A 54 1.22 -10.76 27.39
C ALA A 54 0.30 -9.57 27.73
N ALA A 55 -0.69 -9.74 28.60
CA ALA A 55 -1.56 -8.63 29.01
C ALA A 55 -0.85 -7.60 29.92
N GLU A 56 0.24 -7.99 30.58
CA GLU A 56 0.99 -7.10 31.48
C GLU A 56 2.09 -6.29 30.76
N LEU A 57 2.61 -6.77 29.62
CA LEU A 57 3.64 -6.07 28.83
C LEU A 57 3.07 -5.08 27.80
N VAL A 58 1.80 -5.21 27.42
CA VAL A 58 1.16 -4.26 26.51
C VAL A 58 0.79 -2.96 27.23
N LEU A 59 0.56 -2.98 28.55
CA LEU A 59 0.31 -1.77 29.32
C LEU A 59 1.59 -0.93 29.54
N SER A 60 2.77 -1.54 29.57
CA SER A 60 4.05 -0.79 29.65
C SER A 60 4.54 -0.28 28.28
N ASN A 61 4.19 -0.94 27.17
CA ASN A 61 4.53 -0.49 25.82
C ASN A 61 3.52 0.48 25.20
N ALA A 62 2.29 0.55 25.71
CA ALA A 62 1.28 1.51 25.25
C ALA A 62 1.62 2.97 25.60
N ASP A 63 2.44 3.20 26.63
CA ASP A 63 2.96 4.55 26.95
C ASP A 63 4.05 5.02 25.96
N SER A 64 4.57 4.15 25.10
CA SER A 64 5.59 4.54 24.09
C SER A 64 5.01 4.82 22.69
N ALA A 65 3.76 4.43 22.41
CA ALA A 65 3.11 4.66 21.11
C ALA A 65 2.27 5.96 21.06
N ALA A 66 2.21 6.70 22.17
CA ALA A 66 1.51 7.97 22.31
C ALA A 66 2.46 9.19 22.29
N THR A 67 3.49 9.18 21.45
CA THR A 67 4.24 10.41 21.14
C THR A 67 3.95 10.83 19.70
N GLY A 68 2.86 11.57 19.55
CA GLY A 68 2.68 12.47 18.41
C GLY A 68 3.85 13.45 18.33
N ASN A 69 4.25 13.81 17.12
CA ASN A 69 5.30 14.79 16.85
C ASN A 69 6.63 14.54 17.60
N SER A 70 7.28 13.40 17.38
CA SER A 70 8.75 13.44 17.49
C SER A 70 9.25 14.27 16.30
N SER A 71 9.44 15.57 16.53
CA SER A 71 10.21 16.42 15.64
C SER A 71 11.64 15.87 15.66
N ARG A 72 11.90 14.82 14.87
CA ARG A 72 13.22 14.21 14.78
C ARG A 72 14.20 15.31 14.38
N GLU A 73 15.32 15.36 15.09
CA GLU A 73 16.31 16.40 14.89
C GLU A 73 16.71 16.51 13.41
N PRO A 74 16.81 17.72 12.86
CA PRO A 74 17.28 17.91 11.49
C PRO A 74 18.64 17.21 11.31
N GLY A 75 18.69 16.18 10.44
CA GLY A 75 19.90 15.39 10.21
C GLY A 75 19.81 13.91 10.62
N TRP A 76 18.77 13.50 11.34
CA TRP A 76 18.57 12.09 11.76
C TRP A 76 18.62 11.08 10.59
N ALA A 77 18.19 11.51 9.39
CA ALA A 77 18.12 10.67 8.19
C ALA A 77 19.50 10.34 7.59
N VAL A 78 20.58 11.01 8.01
CA VAL A 78 21.95 10.75 7.52
C VAL A 78 22.55 9.49 8.17
N HIS A 79 22.14 9.19 9.41
CA HIS A 79 22.67 8.07 10.21
C HIS A 79 21.70 6.90 10.35
N ALA A 80 20.47 7.05 9.86
CA ALA A 80 19.46 6.01 9.93
C ALA A 80 19.69 4.93 8.86
N ASP A 81 19.20 3.72 9.13
CA ASP A 81 19.19 2.63 8.15
C ASP A 81 18.39 3.07 6.90
N PRO A 82 18.98 3.03 5.69
CA PRO A 82 18.28 3.37 4.45
C PRO A 82 16.98 2.58 4.23
N ALA A 83 16.87 1.35 4.73
CA ALA A 83 15.66 0.55 4.62
C ALA A 83 14.51 1.15 5.47
N GLU A 84 14.80 1.54 6.70
CA GLU A 84 13.85 2.18 7.62
C GLU A 84 13.39 3.53 7.08
N VAL A 85 14.31 4.39 6.64
CA VAL A 85 14.02 5.72 6.07
C VAL A 85 13.11 5.62 4.84
N ARG A 86 13.32 4.62 3.99
CA ARG A 86 12.45 4.38 2.81
C ARG A 86 11.03 3.99 3.22
N SER A 87 10.90 3.14 4.24
CA SER A 87 9.60 2.69 4.72
C SER A 87 8.80 3.85 5.32
N GLU A 88 9.47 4.68 6.12
CA GLU A 88 8.86 5.86 6.73
C GLU A 88 8.51 6.93 5.69
N TYR A 89 9.39 7.17 4.72
CA TYR A 89 9.08 8.08 3.61
C TYR A 89 7.85 7.61 2.82
N ALA A 90 7.72 6.30 2.60
CA ALA A 90 6.57 5.73 1.92
C ALA A 90 5.27 5.95 2.74
N GLN A 91 5.31 5.74 4.05
CA GLN A 91 4.20 6.02 4.96
C GLN A 91 3.83 7.51 4.94
N GLY A 92 4.79 8.40 5.19
CA GLY A 92 4.54 9.85 5.16
C GLY A 92 4.12 10.40 3.78
N LYS A 93 4.46 9.71 2.68
CA LYS A 93 3.93 10.01 1.34
C LYS A 93 2.46 9.62 1.22
N GLN A 94 2.05 8.49 1.79
CA GLN A 94 0.65 8.08 1.83
C GLN A 94 -0.18 9.04 2.69
N ASP A 95 0.32 9.42 3.86
CA ASP A 95 -0.37 10.35 4.77
C ASP A 95 -0.60 11.71 4.12
N ARG A 96 0.42 12.25 3.45
CA ARG A 96 0.29 13.51 2.68
C ARG A 96 -0.74 13.39 1.55
N ARG A 97 -0.88 12.22 0.93
CA ARG A 97 -1.91 11.99 -0.10
C ARG A 97 -3.30 11.91 0.53
N ALA A 98 -3.45 11.20 1.64
CA ALA A 98 -4.69 11.11 2.40
C ALA A 98 -5.14 12.50 2.88
N ALA A 99 -4.28 13.25 3.55
CA ALA A 99 -4.59 14.60 4.04
C ALA A 99 -5.01 15.57 2.91
N ARG A 100 -4.40 15.46 1.71
CA ARG A 100 -4.82 16.26 0.55
C ARG A 100 -6.19 15.87 0.02
N ARG A 101 -6.49 14.57 0.01
CA ARG A 101 -7.80 14.05 -0.37
C ARG A 101 -8.86 14.51 0.62
N ASP A 102 -8.60 14.39 1.92
CA ASP A 102 -9.56 14.74 2.97
C ASP A 102 -9.89 16.24 2.92
N ARG A 103 -8.89 17.12 2.75
CA ARG A 103 -9.12 18.56 2.52
C ARG A 103 -9.96 18.85 1.27
N ARG A 104 -9.81 18.07 0.20
CA ARG A 104 -10.63 18.23 -1.02
C ARG A 104 -12.07 17.79 -0.77
N ILE A 105 -12.26 16.67 -0.07
CA ILE A 105 -13.57 16.14 0.30
C ILE A 105 -14.28 17.15 1.20
N GLU A 106 -13.64 17.61 2.27
CA GLU A 106 -14.19 18.59 3.22
C GLU A 106 -14.65 19.87 2.51
N ARG A 107 -13.79 20.45 1.67
CA ARG A 107 -14.14 21.65 0.87
C ARG A 107 -15.32 21.44 -0.07
N ARG A 108 -15.47 20.24 -0.65
CA ARG A 108 -16.59 19.90 -1.54
C ARG A 108 -17.87 19.61 -0.75
N THR A 109 -17.77 18.89 0.37
CA THR A 109 -18.88 18.64 1.30
C THR A 109 -19.47 19.95 1.78
N ALA A 110 -18.62 20.89 2.21
CA ALA A 110 -19.07 22.19 2.73
C ALA A 110 -19.86 23.03 1.70
N ARG A 111 -19.64 22.79 0.40
CA ARG A 111 -20.32 23.48 -0.70
C ARG A 111 -21.49 22.68 -1.29
N GLY A 112 -21.80 21.50 -0.75
CA GLY A 112 -22.81 20.60 -1.31
C GLY A 112 -22.49 20.10 -2.73
N GLN A 113 -21.23 20.14 -3.16
CA GLN A 113 -20.84 19.71 -4.51
C GLN A 113 -20.76 18.18 -4.60
N ALA A 114 -21.15 17.63 -5.75
CA ALA A 114 -21.03 16.21 -6.03
C ALA A 114 -19.58 15.72 -5.85
N GLN A 115 -19.42 14.62 -5.13
CA GLN A 115 -18.14 13.97 -4.86
C GLN A 115 -17.94 12.77 -5.79
N SER A 116 -16.68 12.40 -6.03
CA SER A 116 -16.41 11.17 -6.80
C SER A 116 -16.85 9.95 -5.99
N LEU A 117 -17.28 8.89 -6.66
CA LEU A 117 -17.65 7.62 -6.01
C LEU A 117 -16.50 7.04 -5.19
N SER A 118 -15.25 7.19 -5.66
CA SER A 118 -14.10 6.76 -4.86
C SER A 118 -13.98 7.56 -3.58
N ASP A 119 -14.21 8.87 -3.60
CA ASP A 119 -14.12 9.72 -2.41
C ASP A 119 -15.22 9.38 -1.39
N LEU A 120 -16.44 9.05 -1.86
CA LEU A 120 -17.55 8.63 -1.01
C LEU A 120 -17.25 7.33 -0.26
N ARG A 121 -16.62 6.35 -0.93
CA ARG A 121 -16.14 5.11 -0.29
C ARG A 121 -15.12 5.39 0.81
N HIS A 122 -14.21 6.34 0.60
CA HIS A 122 -13.22 6.72 1.62
C HIS A 122 -13.82 7.56 2.76
N ALA A 123 -14.92 8.28 2.50
CA ALA A 123 -15.65 9.05 3.50
C ALA A 123 -16.66 8.21 4.30
N GLY A 124 -16.67 6.88 4.12
CA GLY A 124 -17.60 5.97 4.81
C GLY A 124 -19.06 6.07 4.35
N ARG A 125 -19.33 6.75 3.23
CA ARG A 125 -20.64 6.82 2.60
C ARG A 125 -20.68 5.84 1.43
N ASP A 126 -20.81 4.56 1.73
CA ASP A 126 -21.13 3.57 0.70
C ASP A 126 -22.60 3.70 0.31
N LEU A 127 -22.84 4.19 -0.91
CA LEU A 127 -24.17 4.33 -1.51
C LEU A 127 -24.61 3.07 -2.27
N THR A 128 -23.90 1.95 -2.11
CA THR A 128 -24.13 0.68 -2.81
C THR A 128 -24.91 -0.33 -1.97
N ARG A 129 -25.72 0.15 -1.01
CA ARG A 129 -26.62 -0.69 -0.20
C ARG A 129 -28.04 -0.18 -0.28
#